data_AF-A0A3A0DQE6-F1
#
_entry.id   AF-A0A3A0DQE6-F1
#
_cell.length_a   1.000
_cell.length_b   1.000
_cell.length_c   1.000
_cell.angle_alpha   90.00
_cell.angle_beta   90.00
_cell.angle_gamma   90.00
#
_symmetry.space_group_name_H-M   'P 1'
#
loop_
_entity.id
_entity.type
_entity.pdbx_description
1 polymer ?
#
loop_
_entity_poly.entity_id
_entity_poly.type
_entity_poly.pdbx_seq_one_letter_code
_entity_poly.pdbx_strand_id
1 'polypeptide(L)'
;MTEATPNVAATPEQLPADLVELETLLANLPAEHRRAILPVFDRVKESTLRRRRILNLVQDALSQLRLDMKYLMFDLEATRREREEFRRQVEGQG
;
A
#
# COMPACT_ATOMS: atom_id res chain seq x y z
N MET A 1 18.64 2.62 18.58
CA MET A 1 17.57 3.64 18.51
C MET A 1 16.34 2.94 17.97
N THR A 2 15.29 2.82 18.77
CA THR A 2 14.06 2.11 18.43
C THR A 2 13.22 3.01 17.54
N GLU A 3 13.29 2.83 16.22
CA GLU A 3 12.39 3.54 15.31
C GLU A 3 11.00 2.92 15.39
N ALA A 4 10.06 3.72 15.89
CA ALA A 4 8.66 3.40 15.91
C ALA A 4 8.15 3.18 14.49
N THR A 5 7.64 1.98 14.22
CA THR A 5 6.85 1.67 13.02
C THR A 5 5.79 2.75 12.81
N PRO A 6 5.72 3.37 11.63
CA PRO A 6 4.63 4.29 11.34
C PRO A 6 3.34 3.48 11.37
N ASN A 7 2.48 3.81 12.33
CA ASN A 7 1.13 3.27 12.41
C ASN A 7 0.39 3.69 11.13
N VAL A 8 0.31 2.78 10.16
CA VAL A 8 -0.50 2.94 8.94
C VAL A 8 -1.95 2.92 9.40
N ALA A 9 -2.47 4.09 9.74
CA ALA A 9 -3.88 4.28 10.03
C ALA A 9 -4.65 3.78 8.80
N ALA A 10 -5.32 2.62 8.96
CA ALA A 10 -6.15 2.04 7.93
C ALA A 10 -7.12 3.12 7.44
N THR A 11 -6.92 3.59 6.21
CA THR A 11 -7.86 4.51 5.58
C THR A 11 -9.19 3.77 5.55
N PRO A 12 -10.28 4.35 6.07
CA PRO A 12 -11.56 3.66 6.10
C PRO A 12 -11.86 3.17 4.68
N GLU A 13 -12.26 1.90 4.58
CA GLU A 13 -12.54 1.23 3.31
C GLU A 13 -13.74 1.87 2.63
N GLN A 14 -13.49 2.99 1.97
CA GLN A 14 -14.50 3.78 1.31
C GLN A 14 -14.90 3.09 0.01
N LEU A 15 -16.21 2.89 -0.13
CA LEU A 15 -16.80 2.46 -1.37
C LEU A 15 -16.59 3.54 -2.45
N PRO A 16 -16.33 3.14 -3.70
CA PRO A 16 -16.41 4.06 -4.84
C PRO A 16 -17.73 4.84 -4.84
N ALA A 17 -17.67 6.11 -5.22
CA ALA A 17 -18.85 6.99 -5.26
C ALA A 17 -20.01 6.37 -6.05
N ASP A 18 -19.72 5.77 -7.20
CA ASP A 18 -20.70 5.12 -8.07
C ASP A 18 -21.42 3.95 -7.36
N LEU A 19 -20.73 3.20 -6.49
CA LEU A 19 -21.37 2.11 -5.73
C LEU A 19 -22.26 2.65 -4.61
N VAL A 20 -21.90 3.79 -4.01
CA VAL A 20 -22.74 4.48 -3.01
C VAL A 20 -23.99 5.06 -3.66
N GLU A 21 -23.84 5.67 -4.84
CA GLU A 21 -24.95 6.16 -5.64
C GLU A 21 -25.88 5.01 -6.06
N LEU A 22 -25.30 3.89 -6.54
CA LEU A 22 -26.07 2.71 -6.91
C LEU A 22 -26.83 2.12 -5.72
N GLU A 23 -26.23 2.05 -4.53
CA GLU A 23 -26.92 1.62 -3.30
C GLU A 23 -28.13 2.51 -3.00
N THR A 24 -27.99 3.83 -3.19
CA THR A 24 -29.07 4.81 -3.01
C THR A 24 -30.19 4.60 -4.04
N LEU A 25 -29.86 4.36 -5.29
CA LEU A 25 -30.85 4.08 -6.35
C LEU A 25 -31.60 2.77 -6.09
N LEU A 26 -30.89 1.71 -5.68
CA LEU A 26 -31.51 0.43 -5.31
C LEU A 26 -32.45 0.57 -4.10
N ALA A 27 -32.15 1.48 -3.17
CA ALA A 27 -33.00 1.76 -2.03
C ALA A 27 -34.36 2.39 -2.41
N ASN A 28 -34.48 2.98 -3.60
CA ASN A 28 -35.70 3.56 -4.13
C ASN A 28 -36.54 2.59 -4.98
N LEU A 29 -36.04 1.38 -5.27
CA LEU A 29 -36.76 0.40 -6.08
C LEU A 29 -37.89 -0.32 -5.33
N PRO A 30 -38.97 -0.74 -5.99
CA PRO A 30 -39.99 -1.60 -5.40
C PRO A 30 -39.39 -2.87 -4.79
N ALA A 31 -39.99 -3.36 -3.69
CA ALA A 31 -39.43 -4.45 -2.87
C ALA A 31 -39.12 -5.74 -3.66
N GLU A 32 -39.94 -6.06 -4.65
CA GLU A 32 -39.75 -7.24 -5.50
C GLU A 32 -38.45 -7.20 -6.30
N HIS A 33 -38.19 -6.09 -7.00
CA HIS A 33 -36.97 -5.87 -7.78
C HIS A 33 -35.75 -5.79 -6.88
N ARG A 34 -35.89 -5.12 -5.73
CA ARG A 34 -34.84 -4.97 -4.73
C ARG A 34 -34.37 -6.32 -4.18
N ARG A 35 -35.30 -7.23 -3.86
CA ARG A 35 -34.97 -8.59 -3.37
C ARG A 35 -34.16 -9.40 -4.36
N ALA A 36 -34.41 -9.24 -5.65
CA ALA A 36 -33.65 -9.95 -6.69
C ALA A 36 -32.24 -9.38 -6.88
N ILE A 37 -32.07 -8.07 -6.77
CA ILE A 37 -30.82 -7.38 -7.13
C ILE A 37 -29.85 -7.25 -5.95
N LEU A 38 -30.35 -7.01 -4.73
CA LEU A 38 -29.51 -6.80 -3.54
C LEU A 38 -28.46 -7.90 -3.32
N PRO A 39 -28.77 -9.21 -3.41
CA PRO A 39 -27.77 -10.26 -3.18
C PRO A 39 -26.62 -10.25 -4.20
N VAL A 40 -26.87 -9.80 -5.43
CA VAL A 40 -25.82 -9.65 -6.45
C VAL A 40 -25.01 -8.39 -6.16
N PHE A 41 -25.69 -7.28 -5.85
CA PHE A 41 -25.05 -6.02 -5.51
C PHE A 41 -24.13 -6.14 -4.28
N ASP A 42 -24.57 -6.82 -3.22
CA ASP A 42 -23.78 -7.05 -2.00
C ASP A 42 -22.49 -7.83 -2.30
N ARG A 43 -22.56 -8.84 -3.17
CA ARG A 43 -21.37 -9.58 -3.63
C ARG A 43 -20.41 -8.70 -4.43
N VAL A 44 -20.93 -7.80 -5.28
CA VAL A 44 -20.10 -6.85 -6.02
C VAL A 44 -19.44 -5.86 -5.07
N LYS A 45 -20.19 -5.31 -4.11
CA LYS A 45 -19.71 -4.42 -3.05
C LYS A 45 -18.58 -5.07 -2.25
N GLU A 46 -18.78 -6.29 -1.77
CA GLU A 46 -17.77 -7.05 -1.04
C GLU A 46 -16.52 -7.32 -1.90
N SER A 47 -16.71 -7.79 -3.14
CA SER A 47 -15.60 -8.07 -4.06
C SER A 47 -14.75 -6.82 -4.35
N THR A 48 -15.40 -5.66 -4.43
CA THR A 48 -14.75 -4.37 -4.69
C THR A 48 -13.92 -3.93 -3.49
N LEU A 49 -14.48 -4.02 -2.28
CA LEU A 49 -13.74 -3.74 -1.05
C LEU A 49 -12.55 -4.68 -0.88
N ARG A 50 -12.74 -5.99 -1.13
CA ARG A 50 -11.65 -6.97 -1.07
C ARG A 50 -10.53 -6.67 -2.05
N ARG A 51 -10.84 -6.29 -3.30
CA ARG A 51 -9.83 -5.91 -4.30
C ARG A 51 -9.04 -4.68 -3.85
N ARG A 52 -9.71 -3.66 -3.31
CA ARG A 52 -9.06 -2.46 -2.77
C ARG A 52 -8.11 -2.79 -1.61
N ARG A 53 -8.54 -3.63 -0.66
CA ARG A 53 -7.67 -4.13 0.42
C ARG A 53 -6.39 -4.76 -0.11
N ILE A 54 -6.52 -5.67 -1.08
CA ILE A 54 -5.37 -6.35 -1.69
C ILE A 54 -4.44 -5.34 -2.36
N LEU A 55 -4.99 -4.40 -3.13
CA LEU A 55 -4.20 -3.37 -3.80
C LEU A 55 -3.45 -2.47 -2.80
N ASN A 56 -4.10 -2.07 -1.70
CA ASN A 56 -3.45 -1.28 -0.66
C ASN A 56 -2.29 -2.06 -0.02
N LEU A 57 -2.49 -3.33 0.36
CA LEU A 57 -1.43 -4.17 0.91
C LEU A 57 -0.25 -4.33 -0.06
N VAL A 58 -0.52 -4.48 -1.35
CA VAL A 58 0.53 -4.54 -2.38
C VAL A 58 1.26 -3.19 -2.49
N GLN A 59 0.54 -2.07 -2.47
CA GLN A 59 1.14 -0.73 -2.50
C GLN A 59 2.02 -0.47 -1.27
N ASP A 60 1.59 -0.91 -0.09
CA ASP A 60 2.35 -0.79 1.15
C ASP A 60 3.64 -1.63 1.06
N ALA A 61 3.53 -2.88 0.62
CA ALA A 61 4.69 -3.76 0.44
C ALA A 61 5.69 -3.21 -0.59
N LEU A 62 5.22 -2.66 -1.71
CA LEU A 62 6.07 -2.01 -2.71
C LEU A 62 6.72 -0.73 -2.18
N SER A 63 5.99 0.03 -1.36
CA SER A 63 6.52 1.24 -0.73
C SER A 63 7.63 0.91 0.28
N GLN A 64 7.44 -0.16 1.06
CA GLN A 64 8.46 -0.69 1.97
C GLN A 64 9.68 -1.18 1.20
N LEU A 65 9.49 -2.00 0.17
CA LEU A 65 10.60 -2.50 -0.67
C LEU A 65 11.41 -1.34 -1.28
N ARG A 66 10.72 -0.30 -1.76
CA ARG A 66 11.37 0.89 -2.31
C ARG A 66 12.20 1.62 -1.25
N LEU A 67 11.75 1.64 0.00
CA LEU A 67 12.52 2.21 1.11
C LEU A 67 13.75 1.34 1.43
N ASP A 68 13.58 0.02 1.50
CA ASP A 68 14.67 -0.93 1.75
C ASP A 68 15.76 -0.81 0.67
N MET A 69 15.38 -0.64 -0.60
CA MET A 69 16.32 -0.37 -1.69
C MET A 69 17.11 0.93 -1.49
N LYS A 70 16.49 1.99 -0.95
CA LYS A 70 17.22 3.24 -0.66
C LYS A 70 18.25 3.04 0.44
N TYR A 71 17.92 2.29 1.48
CA TYR A 71 18.87 1.96 2.55
C TYR A 71 20.03 1.12 2.02
N LEU A 72 19.76 0.10 1.20
CA LEU A 72 20.82 -0.72 0.62
C LEU A 72 21.79 0.11 -0.25
N MET A 73 21.26 1.03 -1.05
CA MET A 73 22.10 1.92 -1.86
C MET A 73 22.94 2.86 -0.99
N PHE A 74 22.39 3.38 0.10
CA PHE A 74 23.12 4.21 1.04
C PHE A 74 24.26 3.45 1.73
N ASP A 75 23.98 2.24 2.23
CA ASP A 75 24.99 1.39 2.87
C ASP A 75 26.11 1.01 1.89
N LEU A 76 25.76 0.75 0.62
CA LEU A 76 26.72 0.48 -0.44
C LEU A 76 27.63 1.69 -0.73
N GLU A 77 27.08 2.90 -0.73
CA GLU A 77 27.88 4.11 -0.87
C GLU A 77 28.80 4.35 0.33
N ALA A 78 28.31 4.11 1.55
CA ALA A 78 29.12 4.23 2.76
C ALA A 78 30.31 3.27 2.74
N THR A 79 30.07 1.99 2.48
CA THR A 79 31.13 0.97 2.38
C THR A 79 32.12 1.26 1.24
N ARG A 80 31.65 1.82 0.11
CA ARG A 80 32.53 2.27 -0.96
C ARG A 80 33.44 3.40 -0.52
N ARG A 81 32.91 4.42 0.16
CA ARG A 81 33.68 5.57 0.67
C ARG A 81 34.73 5.12 1.69
N GLU A 82 34.35 4.28 2.65
CA GLU A 82 35.27 3.72 3.64
C GLU A 82 36.42 2.95 2.96
N ARG A 83 36.11 2.11 1.96
CA ARG A 83 37.14 1.40 1.20
C ARG A 83 38.08 2.34 0.45
N GLU A 84 37.55 3.39 -0.17
CA GLU A 84 38.35 4.40 -0.87
C GLU A 84 39.24 5.20 0.08
N GLU A 85 38.79 5.45 1.32
CA GLU A 85 39.57 6.10 2.36
C GLU A 85 40.69 5.19 2.89
N PHE A 86 40.39 3.94 3.20
CA PHE A 86 41.41 2.96 3.60
C PHE A 86 42.48 2.78 2.52
N ARG A 87 42.08 2.69 1.25
CA ARG A 87 43.03 2.55 0.14
C ARG A 87 43.98 3.75 0.04
N ARG A 88 43.45 4.98 0.18
CA ARG A 88 44.28 6.20 0.21
C ARG A 88 45.25 6.22 1.38
N GLN A 89 44.85 5.73 2.55
CA GLN A 89 45.73 5.66 3.72
C GLN A 89 46.89 4.66 3.52
N VAL A 90 46.62 3.50 2.90
CA VAL A 90 47.67 2.50 2.61
C VAL A 90 48.61 3.01 1.51
N GLU A 91 48.08 3.62 0.44
CA GLU A 91 48.88 4.17 -0.66
C GLU A 91 49.74 5.39 -0.22
N GLY A 92 49.29 6.16 0.78
CA GLY A 92 50.05 7.28 1.36
C GLY A 92 51.08 6.89 2.43
N GLN A 93 51.16 5.61 2.81
CA GLN A 93 52.14 5.08 3.77
C GLN A 93 53.31 4.32 3.10
N GLY A 94 53.38 4.30 1.76
CA GLY A 94 54.51 3.78 0.96
C GLY A 94 55.36 4.89 0.37
#